data_AF-A0A3C0SMK5-F1
#
_entry.id   AF-A0A3C0SMK5-F1
#
_cell.length_a   1.000
_cell.length_b   1.000
_cell.length_c   1.000
_cell.angle_alpha   90.00
_cell.angle_beta   90.00
_cell.angle_gamma   90.00
#
_symmetry.space_group_name_H-M   'P 1'
#
loop_
_entity.id
_entity.type
_entity.pdbx_description
1 polymer ?
#
loop_
_entity_poly.entity_id
_entity_poly.type
_entity_poly.pdbx_seq_one_letter_code
_entity_poly.pdbx_strand_id
1 'polypeptide(L)'
;MYFTSIIFLSLVFIAIIQCLISLFGDAGRLLGIVLLILQLTACAGTFPLEIVPKFFKVINPYMPFTYSVELLREVISATTINYSVVGKDFLILGVVLLVFLTISVVFKDAGENLQNIIEGRKNKSVEDIREESM
;
A
#
# COMPACT_ATOMS: atom_id res chain seq x y z
N MET A 1 5.88 20.01 11.72
CA MET A 1 4.71 19.26 11.23
C MET A 1 5.02 18.58 9.90
N TYR A 2 5.48 19.31 8.88
CA TYR A 2 5.88 18.75 7.57
C TYR A 2 6.73 17.47 7.62
N PHE A 3 7.92 17.52 8.26
CA PHE A 3 8.80 16.35 8.33
C PHE A 3 8.14 15.15 9.03
N THR A 4 7.42 15.38 10.12
CA THR A 4 6.70 14.33 10.85
C THR A 4 5.62 13.68 9.97
N SER A 5 4.86 14.47 9.22
CA SER A 5 3.83 13.96 8.30
C SER A 5 4.45 13.10 7.20
N ILE A 6 5.60 13.49 6.63
CA ILE A 6 6.26 12.70 5.58
C ILE A 6 6.79 11.38 6.12
N ILE A 7 7.44 11.41 7.30
CA ILE A 7 7.94 10.18 7.93
C ILE A 7 6.76 9.24 8.21
N PHE A 8 5.66 9.77 8.74
CA PHE A 8 4.45 9.00 9.01
C PHE A 8 3.82 8.40 7.75
N LEU A 9 3.65 9.19 6.69
CA LEU A 9 3.17 8.71 5.40
C LEU A 9 4.05 7.58 4.84
N SER A 10 5.38 7.74 4.91
CA SER A 10 6.32 6.72 4.47
C SER A 10 6.09 5.38 5.18
N LEU A 11 5.91 5.40 6.50
CA LEU A 11 5.61 4.21 7.30
C LEU A 11 4.29 3.55 6.88
N VAL A 12 3.23 4.34 6.62
CA VAL A 12 1.92 3.84 6.17
C VAL A 12 2.07 3.09 4.84
N PHE A 13 2.73 3.68 3.85
CA PHE A 13 2.88 3.04 2.54
C PHE A 13 3.80 1.83 2.58
N ILE A 14 4.88 1.87 3.36
CA ILE A 14 5.75 0.70 3.56
C ILE A 14 4.95 -0.45 4.19
N ALA A 15 4.14 -0.19 5.22
CA ALA A 15 3.33 -1.21 5.86
C ALA A 15 2.32 -1.86 4.89
N ILE A 16 1.66 -1.05 4.05
CA ILE A 16 0.71 -1.55 3.03
C ILE A 16 1.42 -2.48 2.03
N ILE A 17 2.54 -2.02 1.46
CA ILE A 17 3.28 -2.79 0.45
C ILE A 17 3.89 -4.05 1.08
N GLN A 18 4.46 -3.94 2.28
CA GLN A 18 5.01 -5.07 3.00
C GLN A 18 3.94 -6.11 3.33
N CYS A 19 2.73 -5.68 3.73
CA CYS A 19 1.59 -6.58 3.92
C CYS A 19 1.24 -7.35 2.63
N LEU A 20 1.21 -6.66 1.48
CA LEU A 20 0.91 -7.28 0.18
C LEU A 20 1.98 -8.30 -0.24
N ILE A 21 3.25 -7.94 -0.10
CA ILE A 21 4.38 -8.84 -0.42
C ILE A 21 4.38 -10.02 0.55
N SER A 22 4.14 -9.78 1.84
CA SER A 22 4.10 -10.85 2.84
C SER A 22 2.95 -11.83 2.60
N LEU A 23 1.81 -11.38 2.07
CA LEU A 23 0.65 -12.24 1.85
C LEU A 23 0.75 -13.07 0.57
N PHE A 24 1.34 -12.52 -0.50
CA PHE A 24 1.33 -13.11 -1.84
C PHE A 24 2.72 -13.42 -2.43
N GLY A 25 3.81 -13.18 -1.68
CA GLY A 25 5.18 -13.38 -2.14
C GLY A 25 5.51 -12.57 -3.40
N ASP A 26 6.05 -13.23 -4.43
CA ASP A 26 6.42 -12.60 -5.72
C ASP A 26 5.23 -11.96 -6.45
N ALA A 27 4.04 -12.57 -6.38
CA ALA A 27 2.82 -11.98 -6.94
C ALA A 27 2.41 -10.71 -6.18
N GLY A 28 2.68 -10.66 -4.87
CA GLY A 28 2.44 -9.49 -4.03
C GLY A 28 3.24 -8.26 -4.44
N ARG A 29 4.45 -8.46 -4.99
CA ARG A 29 5.26 -7.36 -5.55
C ARG A 29 4.60 -6.72 -6.77
N LEU A 30 4.07 -7.53 -7.69
CA LEU A 30 3.32 -7.05 -8.85
C LEU A 30 2.05 -6.32 -8.41
N LEU A 31 1.30 -6.89 -7.47
CA LEU A 31 0.10 -6.25 -6.91
C LEU A 31 0.44 -4.92 -6.23
N GLY A 32 1.56 -4.83 -5.51
CA GLY A 32 2.01 -3.60 -4.87
C GLY A 32 2.27 -2.48 -5.88
N ILE A 33 2.90 -2.80 -7.02
CA ILE A 33 3.13 -1.83 -8.11
C ILE A 33 1.80 -1.35 -8.70
N VAL A 34 0.88 -2.28 -9.01
CA VAL A 34 -0.44 -1.94 -9.56
C VAL A 34 -1.21 -1.05 -8.59
N LEU A 35 -1.19 -1.38 -7.30
CA LEU A 35 -1.84 -0.61 -6.24
C LEU A 35 -1.23 0.79 -6.08
N LEU A 36 0.09 0.95 -6.27
CA LEU A 36 0.73 2.28 -6.29
C LEU A 36 0.29 3.11 -7.49
N ILE A 37 0.26 2.52 -8.69
CA ILE A 37 -0.18 3.22 -9.90
C ILE A 37 -1.66 3.65 -9.78
N LEU A 38 -2.50 2.77 -9.24
CA LEU A 38 -3.92 3.04 -9.04
C LEU A 38 -4.13 4.17 -8.03
N GLN A 39 -3.34 4.21 -6.96
CA GLN A 39 -3.39 5.30 -5.99
C GLN A 39 -2.98 6.66 -6.56
N LEU A 40 -1.91 6.70 -7.36
CA LEU A 40 -1.47 7.95 -8.01
C LEU A 40 -2.51 8.52 -8.97
N THR A 41 -3.21 7.65 -9.70
CA THR A 41 -4.28 8.06 -10.63
C THR A 41 -5.56 8.46 -9.89
N ALA A 42 -5.86 7.81 -8.77
CA ALA A 42 -7.08 8.07 -8.00
C ALA A 42 -6.99 9.32 -7.11
N CYS A 43 -5.81 9.75 -6.66
CA CYS A 43 -5.67 10.74 -5.58
C CYS A 43 -5.97 12.20 -5.95
N ALA A 44 -6.53 12.46 -7.14
CA ALA A 44 -6.92 13.80 -7.58
C ALA A 44 -5.83 14.86 -7.36
N GLY A 45 -4.56 14.45 -7.55
CA GLY A 45 -3.39 15.26 -7.21
C GLY A 45 -3.24 16.50 -8.09
N THR A 46 -3.48 16.34 -9.39
CA THR A 46 -3.37 17.39 -10.42
C THR A 46 -4.72 17.92 -10.91
N PHE A 47 -5.79 17.16 -10.71
CA PHE A 47 -7.13 17.48 -11.19
C PHE A 47 -8.16 17.37 -10.07
N PRO A 48 -9.12 18.31 -9.95
CA PRO A 48 -10.16 18.23 -8.95
C PRO A 48 -10.99 16.97 -9.16
N LEU A 49 -11.40 16.36 -8.04
CA LEU A 49 -12.21 15.13 -8.02
C LEU A 49 -13.45 15.23 -8.92
N GLU A 50 -14.00 16.43 -9.08
CA GLU A 50 -15.23 16.72 -9.83
C GLU A 50 -15.17 16.37 -11.32
N ILE A 51 -14.01 16.50 -11.98
CA ILE A 51 -13.86 16.20 -13.41
C ILE A 51 -13.39 14.78 -13.70
N VAL A 52 -13.10 14.00 -12.65
CA VAL A 52 -12.61 12.63 -12.77
C VAL A 52 -13.79 11.68 -13.07
N PRO A 53 -13.62 10.66 -13.92
CA PRO A 53 -14.64 9.66 -14.19
C PRO A 53 -15.24 9.06 -12.91
N LYS A 54 -16.54 8.71 -12.94
CA LYS A 54 -17.28 8.19 -11.78
C LYS A 54 -16.59 7.01 -11.08
N PHE A 55 -15.90 6.15 -11.84
CA PHE A 55 -15.14 5.02 -11.30
C PHE A 55 -14.10 5.44 -10.25
N PHE A 56 -13.26 6.42 -10.58
CA PHE A 56 -12.22 6.89 -9.66
C PHE A 56 -12.80 7.71 -8.50
N LYS A 57 -13.92 8.42 -8.69
CA LYS A 57 -14.62 9.11 -7.59
C LYS A 57 -15.05 8.15 -6.48
N VAL A 58 -15.51 6.95 -6.84
CA VAL A 58 -15.96 5.94 -5.86
C VAL A 58 -14.78 5.28 -5.13
N ILE A 59 -13.67 5.07 -5.82
CA ILE A 59 -12.48 4.42 -5.24
C ILE A 59 -11.65 5.38 -4.39
N ASN A 60 -11.60 6.65 -4.77
CA ASN A 60 -10.83 7.69 -4.10
C ASN A 60 -10.95 7.70 -2.56
N PRO A 61 -12.15 7.67 -1.92
CA PRO A 61 -12.26 7.68 -0.47
C PRO A 61 -11.71 6.43 0.23
N TYR A 62 -11.54 5.31 -0.48
CA TYR A 62 -10.99 4.09 0.12
C TYR A 62 -9.45 4.04 0.05
N MET A 63 -8.84 5.01 -0.64
CA MET A 63 -7.41 5.00 -0.90
C MET A 63 -6.65 5.82 0.14
N PRO A 64 -5.68 5.24 0.87
CA PRO A 64 -4.89 5.98 1.86
C PRO A 64 -4.07 7.11 1.23
N PHE A 65 -3.75 7.00 -0.07
CA PHE A 65 -3.09 8.07 -0.80
C PHE A 65 -3.94 9.35 -0.91
N THR A 66 -5.27 9.25 -0.93
CA THR A 66 -6.16 10.43 -0.96
C THR A 66 -5.97 11.29 0.29
N TYR A 67 -6.08 10.68 1.47
CA TYR A 67 -5.89 11.36 2.76
C TYR A 67 -4.45 11.86 2.94
N SER A 68 -3.49 11.14 2.38
CA SER A 68 -2.08 11.57 2.37
C SER A 68 -1.88 12.87 1.59
N VAL A 69 -2.53 13.02 0.43
CA VAL A 69 -2.45 14.24 -0.40
C VAL A 69 -3.22 15.40 0.24
N GLU A 70 -4.38 15.15 0.86
CA GLU A 70 -5.13 16.15 1.63
C GLU A 70 -4.29 16.69 2.80
N LEU A 71 -3.69 15.79 3.59
CA LEU A 71 -2.79 16.12 4.68
C LEU A 71 -1.58 16.94 4.20
N LEU A 72 -0.93 16.52 3.11
CA LEU A 72 0.24 17.22 2.58
C LEU A 72 -0.13 18.60 2.04
N ARG A 73 -1.29 18.77 1.39
CA ARG A 73 -1.77 20.09 0.96
C ARG A 73 -1.96 21.03 2.15
N GLU A 74 -2.56 20.54 3.22
CA GLU A 74 -2.79 21.35 4.41
C GLU A 74 -1.47 21.71 5.13
N VAL A 75 -0.49 20.80 5.15
CA VAL A 75 0.79 21.02 5.83
C VAL A 75 1.78 21.84 5.02
N ILE A 76 1.67 21.84 3.68
CA ILE A 76 2.59 22.56 2.77
C ILE A 76 2.00 23.90 2.31
N SER A 77 0.72 23.94 1.93
CA SER A 77 0.11 25.08 1.23
C SER A 77 -0.84 25.93 2.09
N ALA A 78 -1.26 25.46 3.27
CA ALA A 78 -2.19 26.24 4.08
C ALA A 78 -1.48 27.40 4.80
N THR A 79 -1.98 28.63 4.60
CA THR A 79 -1.57 29.82 5.38
C THR A 79 -2.05 29.74 6.83
N THR A 80 -3.15 29.02 7.07
CA THR A 80 -3.69 28.70 8.40
C THR A 80 -4.04 27.21 8.42
N ILE A 81 -3.39 26.44 9.30
CA ILE A 81 -3.60 25.00 9.38
C ILE A 81 -4.96 24.72 10.02
N ASN A 82 -5.83 24.03 9.30
CA ASN A 82 -7.10 23.54 9.81
C ASN A 82 -6.88 22.22 10.57
N TYR A 83 -6.63 22.32 11.88
CA TYR A 83 -6.31 21.17 12.74
C TYR A 83 -7.40 20.07 12.72
N SER A 84 -8.65 20.40 12.42
CA SER A 84 -9.73 19.42 12.33
C SER A 84 -9.56 18.48 11.12
N VAL A 85 -9.07 18.99 10.00
CA VAL A 85 -8.83 18.19 8.79
C VAL A 85 -7.58 17.34 8.96
N VAL A 86 -6.49 17.97 9.42
CA VAL A 86 -5.23 17.29 9.74
C VAL A 86 -5.44 16.14 10.73
N GLY A 87 -6.20 16.37 11.80
CA GLY A 87 -6.48 15.35 12.81
C GLY A 87 -7.27 14.16 12.26
N LYS A 88 -8.28 14.41 11.42
CA LYS A 88 -9.07 13.38 10.73
C LYS A 88 -8.17 12.52 9.84
N ASP A 89 -7.33 13.16 9.02
CA ASP A 89 -6.46 12.45 8.08
C ASP A 89 -5.37 11.65 8.79
N PHE A 90 -4.78 12.20 9.85
CA PHE A 90 -3.80 11.50 10.68
C PHE A 90 -4.41 10.27 11.37
N LEU A 91 -5.66 10.39 11.84
CA LEU A 91 -6.39 9.29 12.47
C LEU A 91 -6.70 8.19 11.46
N ILE A 92 -7.24 8.53 10.29
CA ILE A 92 -7.56 7.55 9.24
C ILE A 92 -6.29 6.83 8.78
N LEU A 93 -5.21 7.56 8.48
CA LEU A 93 -3.93 6.97 8.08
C LEU A 93 -3.32 6.13 9.21
N GLY A 94 -3.48 6.53 10.46
CA GLY A 94 -3.04 5.75 11.63
C GLY A 94 -3.80 4.44 11.80
N VAL A 95 -5.12 4.45 11.57
CA VAL A 95 -5.93 3.23 11.54
C VAL A 95 -5.51 2.32 10.40
N VAL A 96 -5.30 2.87 9.19
CA VAL A 96 -4.81 2.09 8.04
C VAL A 96 -3.45 1.45 8.36
N LEU A 97 -2.51 2.22 8.91
CA LEU A 97 -1.21 1.70 9.33
C LEU A 97 -1.36 0.52 10.31
N LEU A 98 -2.16 0.68 11.36
CA LEU A 98 -2.38 -0.37 12.36
C LEU A 98 -3.01 -1.62 11.74
N VAL A 99 -4.06 -1.46 10.95
CA VAL A 99 -4.75 -2.57 10.29
C VAL A 99 -3.81 -3.34 9.38
N PHE A 100 -3.09 -2.67 8.48
CA PHE A 100 -2.17 -3.34 7.57
C PHE A 100 -0.97 -3.95 8.29
N LEU A 101 -0.49 -3.33 9.37
CA LEU A 101 0.60 -3.88 10.18
C LEU A 101 0.14 -5.13 10.94
N THR A 102 -1.04 -5.10 11.57
CA THR A 102 -1.61 -6.27 12.26
C THR A 102 -1.88 -7.40 11.27
N ILE A 103 -2.45 -7.12 10.10
CA ILE A 103 -2.65 -8.12 9.05
C ILE A 103 -1.31 -8.68 8.60
N SER A 104 -0.32 -7.82 8.33
CA SER A 104 1.02 -8.23 7.92
C SER A 104 1.67 -9.17 8.93
N VAL A 105 1.57 -8.87 10.23
CA VAL A 105 2.12 -9.71 11.30
C VAL A 105 1.39 -11.05 11.40
N VAL A 106 0.05 -11.05 11.36
CA VAL A 106 -0.76 -12.28 11.50
C VAL A 106 -0.60 -13.19 10.29
N PHE A 107 -0.52 -12.63 9.08
CA PHE A 107 -0.43 -13.40 7.84
C PHE A 107 0.99 -13.71 7.41
N LYS A 108 2.01 -13.22 8.13
CA LYS A 108 3.41 -13.54 7.86
C LYS A 108 3.66 -15.05 7.86
N ASP A 109 3.12 -15.75 8.86
CA ASP A 109 3.24 -17.22 8.96
C ASP A 109 2.57 -17.94 7.78
N ALA A 110 1.46 -17.40 7.25
CA ALA A 110 0.77 -17.98 6.10
C ALA A 110 1.53 -17.76 4.79
N GLY A 111 2.11 -16.56 4.61
CA GLY A 111 2.91 -16.21 3.44
C GLY A 111 4.20 -17.02 3.34
N GLU A 112 4.90 -17.19 4.47
CA GLU A 112 6.16 -17.96 4.54
C GLU A 112 5.92 -19.44 4.20
N ASN A 113 4.81 -20.02 4.68
CA ASN A 113 4.41 -21.38 4.32
C ASN A 113 4.11 -21.56 2.82
N LEU A 114 3.46 -20.58 2.18
CA LEU A 114 3.15 -20.66 0.75
C LEU A 114 4.41 -20.54 -0.12
N GLN A 115 5.34 -19.66 0.25
CA GLN A 115 6.62 -19.52 -0.45
C GLN A 115 7.46 -20.79 -0.35
N ASN A 116 7.55 -21.41 0.83
CA ASN A 116 8.26 -22.67 1.03
C ASN A 116 7.70 -23.80 0.14
N ILE A 117 6.38 -23.86 -0.07
CA ILE A 117 5.75 -24.84 -0.97
C ILE A 117 6.11 -24.58 -2.44
N ILE A 118 6.09 -23.32 -2.88
CA ILE A 118 6.41 -22.95 -4.27
C ILE A 118 7.89 -23.23 -4.57
N GLU A 119 8.80 -22.89 -3.66
CA GLU A 119 10.23 -23.16 -3.81
C GLU A 119 10.53 -24.66 -3.78
N GLY A 120 9.89 -25.43 -2.90
CA GLY A 120 10.02 -26.89 -2.87
C GLY A 120 9.56 -27.56 -4.19
N ARG A 121 8.50 -27.03 -4.81
CA ARG A 121 8.01 -27.52 -6.13
C ARG A 121 8.95 -27.14 -7.26
N LYS A 122 9.50 -25.93 -7.24
CA LYS A 122 10.48 -25.48 -8.25
C LYS A 122 11.76 -26.31 -8.19
N ASN A 123 12.29 -26.56 -6.98
CA ASN A 123 13.53 -27.33 -6.83
C ASN A 123 13.34 -28.78 -7.29
N LYS A 124 12.19 -29.40 -6.95
CA LYS A 124 11.85 -30.75 -7.41
C LYS A 124 11.72 -30.85 -8.93
N SER A 125 11.04 -29.88 -9.56
CA SER A 125 10.91 -29.85 -11.02
C SER A 125 12.25 -29.62 -11.73
N VAL A 126 13.20 -28.92 -11.10
CA VAL A 126 14.55 -28.74 -11.63
C VAL A 126 15.40 -30.00 -11.45
N GLU A 127 15.24 -30.75 -10.36
CA GLU A 127 15.87 -32.07 -10.17
C GLU A 127 15.35 -33.11 -11.17
N ASP A 128 14.03 -33.21 -11.37
CA ASP A 128 13.43 -34.11 -12.37
C ASP A 128 13.99 -33.86 -13.79
N ILE A 129 14.15 -32.58 -14.18
CA ILE A 129 14.74 -32.22 -15.48
C ILE A 129 16.23 -32.62 -15.56
N ARG A 130 16.96 -32.55 -14.46
CA ARG A 130 18.38 -32.94 -14.41
C ARG A 130 18.55 -34.46 -14.50
N GLU A 131 17.69 -35.23 -13.83
CA GLU A 131 17.70 -36.69 -13.91
C GLU A 131 17.29 -37.20 -15.29
N GLU A 132 16.33 -36.57 -15.97
CA GLU A 132 15.90 -36.96 -17.33
C GLU A 132 16.97 -36.66 -18.41
N SER A 133 17.94 -35.79 -18.10
CA SER A 133 19.02 -35.39 -19.01
C SER A 133 20.34 -36.16 -18.84
N MET A 134 20.40 -37.13 -17.92
CA MET A 134 21.57 -37.96 -17.61
C MET A 134 21.37 -39.41 -18.06
#